data_AF-A0A0F9FIQ6-F1
#
_entry.id   AF-A0A0F9FIQ6-F1
#
_cell.length_a   1.000
_cell.length_b   1.000
_cell.length_c   1.000
_cell.angle_alpha   90.00
_cell.angle_beta   90.00
_cell.angle_gamma   90.00
#
_symmetry.space_group_name_H-M   'P 1'
#
loop_
_entity.id
_entity.type
_entity.pdbx_description
1 polymer ?
#
loop_
_entity_poly.entity_id
_entity_poly.type
_entity_poly.pdbx_seq_one_letter_code
_entity_poly.pdbx_strand_id
1 'polypeptide(L)'
;MRIDELGDDVREGLIAKRKAGERIRRLAEGQGLNEDTLGAWFRRKGVGVEVDVSSAAAVSDAGLTDEMAELQVRHDKQLQGIQAKARRFQSLYQASIKASSFQEEVIRNLVNSVDALDVLPMKDIPLTAGKAHGEHSSIAHVSDIHNGEKVDFEAMGGISEYNMDIFRHRVGYWVKTLLRLIDLRRQSLDIRTLHIFADGDWISGLIHDELLKTNQVNVLDQTVTTAYIMAWAIAQISRHFE
;
A
#
# COMPACT_ATOMS: atom_id res chain seq x y z
N MET A 1 -31.43 40.62 1.21
CA MET A 1 -32.54 41.28 0.51
C MET A 1 -33.07 40.32 -0.56
N ARG A 2 -34.39 40.15 -0.67
CA ARG A 2 -34.99 39.33 -1.73
C ARG A 2 -35.24 40.21 -2.96
N ILE A 3 -35.09 39.63 -4.15
CA ILE A 3 -35.28 40.37 -5.40
C ILE A 3 -36.72 40.90 -5.56
N ASP A 4 -37.67 40.25 -4.89
CA ASP A 4 -39.09 40.62 -4.83
C ASP A 4 -39.37 41.80 -3.88
N GLU A 5 -38.37 42.26 -3.12
CA GLU A 5 -38.44 43.45 -2.25
C GLU A 5 -37.93 44.72 -2.96
N LEU A 6 -37.31 44.58 -4.14
CA LEU A 6 -36.91 45.72 -4.98
C LEU A 6 -38.14 46.37 -5.63
N GLY A 7 -38.16 47.71 -5.70
CA GLY A 7 -39.15 48.44 -6.48
C GLY A 7 -39.03 48.13 -7.98
N ASP A 8 -40.14 48.25 -8.71
CA ASP A 8 -40.20 47.84 -10.12
C ASP A 8 -39.24 48.65 -11.01
N ASP A 9 -39.01 49.94 -10.70
CA ASP A 9 -38.02 50.78 -11.38
C ASP A 9 -36.58 50.22 -11.30
N VAL A 10 -36.23 49.63 -10.15
CA VAL A 10 -34.91 49.05 -9.92
C VAL A 10 -34.76 47.75 -10.70
N ARG A 11 -35.84 46.96 -10.78
CA ARG A 11 -35.84 45.70 -11.55
C ARG A 11 -35.72 45.98 -13.04
N GLU A 12 -36.43 46.97 -13.58
CA GLU A 12 -36.29 47.37 -14.98
C GLU A 12 -34.88 47.89 -15.29
N GLY A 13 -34.30 48.67 -14.39
CA GLY A 13 -32.91 49.11 -14.50
C GLY A 13 -31.89 47.96 -14.51
N LEU A 14 -32.10 46.92 -13.69
CA LEU A 14 -31.26 45.71 -13.69
C LEU A 14 -31.38 44.91 -15.00
N ILE A 15 -32.58 44.85 -15.60
CA ILE A 15 -32.82 44.20 -16.89
C ILE A 15 -32.08 44.96 -18.01
N ALA A 16 -32.19 46.29 -18.05
CA ALA A 16 -31.51 47.11 -19.05
C ALA A 16 -29.98 46.96 -18.97
N LYS A 17 -29.42 47.02 -17.76
CA LYS A 17 -27.97 46.83 -17.54
C LYS A 17 -27.50 45.42 -17.88
N ARG A 18 -28.32 44.40 -17.61
CA ARG A 18 -28.00 43.02 -17.97
C ARG A 18 -28.01 42.81 -19.49
N LYS A 19 -28.98 43.40 -20.20
CA LYS A 19 -29.01 43.39 -21.67
C LYS A 19 -27.80 44.11 -22.27
N ALA A 20 -27.37 45.22 -21.67
CA ALA A 20 -26.16 45.96 -22.03
C ALA A 20 -24.83 45.22 -21.73
N GLY A 21 -24.88 43.97 -21.25
CA GLY A 21 -23.69 43.12 -21.09
C GLY A 21 -23.01 43.20 -19.73
N GLU A 22 -23.61 43.86 -18.73
CA GLU A 22 -23.01 43.95 -17.40
C GLU A 22 -23.00 42.56 -16.69
N ARG A 23 -21.88 42.26 -16.01
CA ARG A 23 -21.69 40.98 -15.31
C ARG A 23 -22.62 40.89 -14.10
N ILE A 24 -23.23 39.72 -13.90
CA ILE A 24 -24.20 39.45 -12.81
C ILE A 24 -23.60 39.81 -11.45
N ARG A 25 -22.34 39.45 -11.20
CA ARG A 25 -21.61 39.81 -9.98
C ARG A 25 -21.65 41.32 -9.64
N ARG A 26 -21.42 42.19 -10.63
CA ARG A 26 -21.38 43.65 -10.42
C ARG A 26 -22.77 44.23 -10.12
N LEU A 27 -23.79 43.69 -10.78
CA LEU A 27 -25.19 44.03 -10.54
C LEU A 27 -25.67 43.56 -9.17
N ALA A 28 -25.20 42.39 -8.72
CA ALA A 28 -25.52 41.81 -7.43
C ALA A 28 -24.89 42.62 -6.29
N GLU A 29 -23.61 42.99 -6.42
CA GLU A 29 -22.89 43.83 -5.46
C GLU A 29 -23.55 45.21 -5.30
N GLY A 30 -23.95 45.85 -6.41
CA GLY A 30 -24.59 47.18 -6.39
C GLY A 30 -25.97 47.22 -5.74
N GLN A 31 -26.61 46.07 -5.48
CA GLN A 31 -27.92 45.96 -4.85
C GLN A 31 -27.91 45.11 -3.57
N GLY A 32 -26.75 44.66 -3.11
CA GLY A 32 -26.64 43.79 -1.93
C GLY A 32 -27.36 42.44 -2.08
N LEU A 33 -27.41 41.91 -3.32
CA LEU A 33 -28.04 40.63 -3.66
C LEU A 33 -26.99 39.52 -3.82
N ASN A 34 -27.43 38.27 -3.63
CA ASN A 34 -26.60 37.10 -3.95
C ASN A 34 -26.60 36.85 -5.46
N GLU A 35 -25.42 36.59 -6.04
CA GLU A 35 -25.19 36.36 -7.47
C GLU A 35 -26.07 35.24 -8.04
N ASP A 36 -26.20 34.12 -7.32
CA ASP A 36 -27.01 32.98 -7.75
C ASP A 36 -28.50 33.31 -7.79
N THR A 37 -28.95 34.13 -6.84
CA THR A 37 -30.35 34.57 -6.74
C THR A 37 -30.69 35.51 -7.89
N LEU A 38 -29.82 36.48 -8.19
CA LEU A 38 -29.99 37.40 -9.30
C LEU A 38 -29.88 36.66 -10.65
N GLY A 39 -28.96 35.71 -10.77
CA GLY A 39 -28.82 34.86 -11.95
C GLY A 39 -30.04 33.98 -12.21
N ALA A 40 -30.61 33.37 -11.17
CA ALA A 40 -31.85 32.58 -11.28
C ALA A 40 -33.07 33.45 -11.66
N TRP A 41 -33.10 34.71 -11.22
CA TRP A 41 -34.15 35.66 -11.59
C TRP A 41 -34.05 36.10 -13.05
N PHE A 42 -32.85 36.45 -13.55
CA PHE A 42 -32.66 36.76 -14.97
C PHE A 42 -33.02 35.57 -15.88
N ARG A 43 -32.69 34.33 -15.48
CA ARG A 43 -33.10 33.12 -16.21
C ARG A 43 -34.62 32.97 -16.28
N ARG A 44 -35.34 33.19 -15.16
CA ARG A 44 -36.80 33.14 -15.11
C ARG A 44 -37.47 34.23 -15.96
N LYS A 45 -36.83 35.39 -16.10
CA LYS A 45 -37.32 36.51 -16.93
C LYS A 45 -36.84 36.46 -18.39
N GLY A 46 -36.04 35.46 -18.78
CA GLY A 46 -35.51 35.33 -20.14
C GLY A 46 -34.52 36.44 -20.53
N VAL A 47 -33.89 37.09 -19.56
CA VAL A 47 -32.97 38.22 -19.79
C VAL A 47 -31.56 37.68 -19.98
N GLY A 48 -31.22 37.41 -21.23
CA GLY A 48 -29.86 37.12 -21.69
C GLY A 48 -29.04 38.39 -21.91
N VAL A 49 -27.73 38.23 -22.05
CA VAL A 49 -26.88 39.29 -22.63
C VAL A 49 -27.19 39.32 -24.12
N GLU A 50 -27.62 40.47 -24.65
CA GLU A 50 -27.54 40.71 -26.09
C GLU A 50 -26.04 40.86 -26.39
N VAL A 51 -25.41 39.75 -26.75
CA VAL A 51 -24.08 39.78 -27.32
C VAL A 51 -24.28 40.40 -28.70
N ASP A 52 -23.87 41.66 -28.85
CA ASP A 52 -23.72 42.26 -30.15
C ASP A 52 -22.65 41.47 -30.92
N VAL A 53 -23.13 40.55 -31.76
CA VAL A 53 -22.28 39.65 -32.56
C VAL A 53 -21.61 40.43 -33.70
N SER A 54 -21.87 41.74 -33.85
CA SER A 54 -21.24 42.56 -34.87
C SER A 54 -19.73 42.73 -34.69
N SER A 55 -19.21 42.60 -33.45
CA SER A 55 -17.75 42.60 -33.21
C SER A 55 -17.09 41.23 -33.27
N ALA A 56 -17.87 40.13 -33.28
CA ALA A 56 -17.37 38.77 -33.49
C ALA A 56 -17.28 38.40 -34.98
N ALA A 57 -18.05 39.08 -35.83
CA ALA A 57 -17.99 38.92 -37.29
C ALA A 57 -16.74 39.56 -37.92
N ALA A 58 -15.99 40.40 -37.19
CA ALA A 58 -14.77 41.03 -37.70
C ALA A 58 -13.48 40.20 -37.51
N VAL A 59 -13.56 39.00 -36.92
CA VAL A 59 -12.42 38.06 -36.80
C VAL A 59 -12.62 36.79 -37.63
N SER A 60 -13.72 36.67 -38.38
CA SER A 60 -14.01 35.46 -39.17
C SER A 60 -13.55 35.52 -40.63
N ASP A 61 -12.78 36.52 -41.05
CA ASP A 61 -12.31 36.61 -42.44
C ASP A 61 -10.88 37.16 -42.59
N ALA A 62 -10.01 36.86 -41.63
CA ALA A 62 -8.58 36.83 -41.91
C ALA A 62 -8.24 35.36 -42.21
N GLY A 63 -8.10 35.03 -43.50
CA GLY A 63 -7.79 33.67 -43.93
C GLY A 63 -6.67 33.07 -43.08
N LEU A 64 -6.93 31.88 -42.50
CA LEU A 64 -5.87 31.11 -41.87
C LEU A 64 -4.79 30.92 -42.94
N THR A 65 -3.60 31.47 -42.73
CA THR A 65 -2.45 31.08 -43.52
C THR A 65 -2.23 29.57 -43.29
N ASP A 66 -1.83 28.84 -44.33
CA ASP A 66 -1.56 27.39 -44.24
C ASP A 66 -0.66 27.06 -43.03
N GLU A 67 0.29 27.94 -42.72
CA GLU A 67 1.17 27.83 -41.55
C GLU A 67 0.43 27.83 -40.20
N MET A 68 -0.59 28.67 -40.03
CA MET A 68 -1.39 28.72 -38.79
C MET A 68 -2.30 27.50 -38.65
N ALA A 69 -2.86 27.02 -39.78
CA ALA A 69 -3.64 25.79 -39.81
C ALA A 69 -2.78 24.56 -39.46
N GLU A 70 -1.56 24.48 -40.00
CA GLU A 70 -0.60 23.43 -39.66
C GLU A 70 -0.15 23.46 -38.19
N LEU A 71 0.02 24.65 -37.62
CA LEU A 71 0.37 24.82 -36.20
C LEU A 71 -0.77 24.36 -35.28
N GLN A 72 -2.01 24.71 -35.62
CA GLN A 72 -3.21 24.28 -34.90
C GLN A 72 -3.34 22.74 -34.90
N VAL A 73 -3.18 22.11 -36.07
CA VAL A 73 -3.23 20.65 -36.23
C VAL A 73 -2.12 19.95 -35.42
N ARG A 74 -0.91 20.53 -35.37
CA ARG A 74 0.17 20.01 -34.51
C ARG A 74 -0.20 20.09 -33.03
N HIS A 75 -0.76 21.21 -32.59
CA HIS A 75 -1.19 21.41 -31.20
C HIS A 75 -2.29 20.43 -30.80
N ASP A 76 -3.28 20.21 -31.67
CA ASP A 76 -4.37 19.27 -31.43
C ASP A 76 -3.88 17.82 -31.36
N LYS A 77 -2.94 17.43 -32.23
CA LYS A 77 -2.28 16.11 -32.14
C LYS A 77 -1.52 15.93 -30.84
N GLN A 78 -0.83 16.97 -30.37
CA GLN A 78 -0.13 16.94 -29.07
C GLN A 78 -1.12 16.82 -27.91
N LEU A 79 -2.21 17.60 -27.91
CA LEU A 79 -3.25 17.55 -26.89
C LEU A 79 -3.94 16.18 -26.85
N GLN A 80 -4.29 15.61 -28.00
CA GLN A 80 -4.84 14.25 -28.08
C GLN A 80 -3.84 13.23 -27.54
N GLY A 81 -2.55 13.35 -27.87
CA GLY A 81 -1.51 12.48 -27.34
C GLY A 81 -1.37 12.57 -25.81
N ILE A 82 -1.43 13.78 -25.25
CA ILE A 82 -1.40 14.01 -23.80
C ILE A 82 -2.65 13.44 -23.13
N GLN A 83 -3.84 13.67 -23.70
CA GLN A 83 -5.09 13.13 -23.19
C GLN A 83 -5.13 11.60 -23.23
N ALA A 84 -4.63 10.98 -24.31
CA ALA A 84 -4.52 9.52 -24.42
C ALA A 84 -3.56 8.95 -23.37
N LYS A 85 -2.41 9.60 -23.14
CA LYS A 85 -1.47 9.24 -22.07
C LYS A 85 -2.11 9.39 -20.68
N ALA A 86 -2.82 10.48 -20.42
CA ALA A 86 -3.51 10.71 -19.15
C ALA A 86 -4.56 9.63 -18.87
N ARG A 87 -5.38 9.27 -19.86
CA ARG A 87 -6.36 8.17 -19.74
C ARG A 87 -5.68 6.83 -19.45
N ARG A 88 -4.58 6.53 -20.16
CA ARG A 88 -3.80 5.32 -19.93
C ARG A 88 -3.24 5.27 -18.51
N PHE A 89 -2.61 6.34 -18.04
CA PHE A 89 -2.07 6.41 -16.68
C PHE A 89 -3.15 6.31 -15.61
N GLN A 90 -4.29 6.97 -15.81
CA GLN A 90 -5.43 6.88 -14.89
C GLN A 90 -5.95 5.45 -14.79
N SER A 91 -6.05 4.73 -15.92
CA SER A 91 -6.46 3.32 -15.94
C SER A 91 -5.45 2.42 -15.20
N LEU A 92 -4.15 2.59 -15.47
CA LEU A 92 -3.08 1.84 -14.78
C LEU A 92 -3.07 2.12 -13.27
N TYR A 93 -3.25 3.38 -12.87
CA TYR A 93 -3.31 3.77 -11.47
C TYR A 93 -4.51 3.13 -10.74
N GLN A 94 -5.68 3.16 -11.36
CA GLN A 94 -6.88 2.51 -10.81
C GLN A 94 -6.71 0.98 -10.70
N ALA A 95 -6.08 0.35 -11.69
CA ALA A 95 -5.76 -1.08 -11.62
C ALA A 95 -4.79 -1.39 -10.48
N SER A 96 -3.76 -0.55 -10.29
CA SER A 96 -2.79 -0.68 -9.20
C SER A 96 -3.44 -0.52 -7.82
N ILE A 97 -4.32 0.47 -7.63
CA ILE A 97 -5.07 0.62 -6.37
C ILE A 97 -5.87 -0.64 -6.07
N LYS A 98 -6.66 -1.12 -7.04
CA LYS A 98 -7.48 -2.32 -6.85
C LYS A 98 -6.64 -3.54 -6.48
N ALA A 99 -5.51 -3.74 -7.16
CA ALA A 99 -4.59 -4.84 -6.86
C ALA A 99 -4.02 -4.73 -5.44
N SER A 100 -3.58 -3.54 -5.03
CA SER A 100 -3.07 -3.29 -3.66
C SER A 100 -4.14 -3.54 -2.60
N SER A 101 -5.34 -3.00 -2.80
CA SER A 101 -6.44 -3.19 -1.84
C SER A 101 -6.83 -4.65 -1.69
N PHE A 102 -6.84 -5.41 -2.79
CA PHE A 102 -7.08 -6.86 -2.73
C PHE A 102 -5.98 -7.59 -1.95
N GLN A 103 -4.71 -7.28 -2.20
CA GLN A 103 -3.58 -7.88 -1.48
C GLN A 103 -3.66 -7.58 0.02
N GLU A 104 -3.94 -6.33 0.39
CA GLU A 104 -4.11 -5.93 1.79
C GLU A 104 -5.28 -6.67 2.47
N GLU A 105 -6.38 -6.88 1.76
CA GLU A 105 -7.54 -7.60 2.30
C GLU A 105 -7.23 -9.08 2.50
N VAL A 106 -6.53 -9.72 1.57
CA VAL A 106 -6.07 -11.11 1.71
C VAL A 106 -5.12 -11.25 2.90
N ILE A 107 -4.13 -10.36 3.02
CA ILE A 107 -3.18 -10.37 4.15
C ILE A 107 -3.91 -10.16 5.47
N ARG A 108 -4.83 -9.19 5.53
CA ARG A 108 -5.60 -8.89 6.74
C ARG A 108 -6.43 -10.09 7.18
N ASN A 109 -7.13 -10.73 6.24
CA ASN A 109 -7.93 -11.91 6.53
C ASN A 109 -7.06 -13.08 6.98
N LEU A 110 -5.88 -13.28 6.37
CA LEU A 110 -4.93 -14.30 6.79
C LEU A 110 -4.46 -14.06 8.24
N VAL A 111 -4.02 -12.83 8.55
CA VAL A 111 -3.57 -12.46 9.91
C VAL A 111 -4.68 -12.67 10.94
N ASN A 112 -5.92 -12.27 10.61
CA ASN A 112 -7.07 -12.45 11.50
C ASN A 112 -7.52 -13.90 11.66
N SER A 113 -7.11 -14.80 10.76
CA SER A 113 -7.47 -16.22 10.79
C SER A 113 -6.40 -17.09 11.45
N VAL A 114 -5.21 -16.54 11.73
CA VAL A 114 -4.12 -17.25 12.38
C VAL A 114 -4.23 -17.04 13.89
N ASP A 115 -4.56 -18.10 14.61
CA ASP A 115 -4.53 -18.11 16.06
C ASP A 115 -3.09 -18.18 16.58
N ALA A 116 -2.79 -17.37 17.60
CA ALA A 116 -1.53 -17.48 18.30
C ALA A 116 -1.45 -18.81 19.06
N LEU A 117 -0.27 -19.42 19.10
CA LEU A 117 -0.03 -20.59 19.94
C LEU A 117 -0.17 -20.20 21.43
N ASP A 118 -0.67 -21.13 22.23
CA ASP A 118 -0.74 -20.97 23.68
C ASP A 118 0.64 -20.65 24.27
N VAL A 119 0.66 -19.70 25.20
CA VAL A 119 1.87 -19.42 25.99
C VAL A 119 2.14 -20.62 26.89
N LEU A 120 3.25 -21.31 26.63
CA LEU A 120 3.65 -22.45 27.44
C LEU A 120 4.19 -21.98 28.80
N PRO A 121 3.84 -22.66 29.91
CA PRO A 121 4.29 -22.25 31.22
C PRO A 121 5.82 -22.38 31.34
N MET A 122 6.42 -21.39 31.99
CA MET A 122 7.84 -21.36 32.31
C MET A 122 8.21 -22.59 33.16
N LYS A 123 9.40 -23.13 32.92
CA LYS A 123 9.97 -24.22 33.69
C LYS A 123 10.86 -23.66 34.78
N ASP A 124 10.77 -24.21 35.98
CA ASP A 124 11.73 -23.92 37.05
C ASP A 124 13.11 -24.45 36.65
N ILE A 125 14.08 -23.54 36.54
CA ILE A 125 15.47 -23.87 36.21
C ILE A 125 16.29 -23.71 37.48
N PRO A 126 16.70 -24.82 38.12
CA PRO A 126 17.48 -24.74 39.34
C PRO A 126 18.83 -24.07 39.06
N LEU A 127 19.12 -23.02 39.82
CA LEU A 127 20.44 -22.39 39.82
C LEU A 127 21.35 -23.18 40.76
N THR A 128 22.34 -23.88 40.20
CA THR A 128 23.37 -24.57 41.00
C THR A 128 24.19 -23.55 41.79
N ALA A 129 24.53 -23.87 43.05
CA ALA A 129 25.41 -23.04 43.87
C ALA A 129 26.85 -23.03 43.30
N GLY A 130 27.58 -21.93 43.49
CA GLY A 130 29.00 -21.79 43.06
C GLY A 130 29.22 -21.27 41.64
N LYS A 131 28.21 -20.64 41.03
CA LYS A 131 28.33 -20.00 39.70
C LYS A 131 29.24 -18.78 39.72
N ALA A 132 29.84 -18.47 38.58
CA ALA A 132 30.57 -17.22 38.38
C ALA A 132 29.68 -16.01 38.67
N HIS A 133 30.27 -14.97 39.30
CA HIS A 133 29.57 -13.73 39.58
C HIS A 133 29.39 -12.90 38.30
N GLY A 134 28.22 -12.29 38.14
CA GLY A 134 27.87 -11.43 37.01
C GLY A 134 26.58 -11.86 36.32
N GLU A 135 26.05 -10.97 35.49
CA GLU A 135 24.93 -11.28 34.60
C GLU A 135 25.47 -11.91 33.32
N HIS A 136 24.89 -13.04 32.91
CA HIS A 136 25.26 -13.72 31.68
C HIS A 136 24.04 -13.89 30.79
N SER A 137 24.14 -13.42 29.55
CA SER A 137 23.13 -13.61 28.51
C SER A 137 23.65 -14.55 27.45
N SER A 138 22.75 -15.31 26.82
CA SER A 138 23.09 -16.12 25.65
C SER A 138 22.55 -15.50 24.37
N ILE A 139 23.21 -15.82 23.26
CA ILE A 139 22.79 -15.40 21.93
C ILE A 139 22.65 -16.64 21.05
N ALA A 140 21.51 -16.77 20.39
CA ALA A 140 21.29 -17.74 19.32
C ALA A 140 21.02 -16.99 18.02
N HIS A 141 21.60 -17.48 16.94
CA HIS A 141 21.38 -16.95 15.59
C HIS A 141 20.59 -17.98 14.77
N VAL A 142 19.60 -17.50 14.02
CA VAL A 142 18.80 -18.31 13.09
C VAL A 142 18.51 -17.53 11.80
N SER A 143 19.04 -18.05 10.70
CA SER A 143 18.93 -17.46 9.36
C SER A 143 18.98 -18.58 8.31
N ASP A 144 18.73 -18.24 7.04
CA ASP A 144 19.02 -19.10 5.88
C ASP A 144 18.37 -20.50 5.97
N ILE A 145 17.12 -20.53 6.45
CA ILE A 145 16.34 -21.76 6.56
C ILE A 145 15.82 -22.17 5.19
N HIS A 146 15.44 -21.21 4.33
CA HIS A 146 14.92 -21.46 2.98
C HIS A 146 13.83 -22.55 2.91
N ASN A 147 12.91 -22.59 3.88
CA ASN A 147 11.85 -23.60 3.86
C ASN A 147 11.02 -23.49 2.57
N GLY A 148 10.73 -24.63 1.94
CA GLY A 148 10.04 -24.72 0.66
C GLY A 148 10.94 -25.12 -0.51
N GLU A 149 12.24 -24.87 -0.41
CA GLU A 149 13.22 -25.32 -1.41
C GLU A 149 13.30 -26.85 -1.44
N LYS A 150 13.48 -27.42 -2.63
CA LYS A 150 13.87 -28.82 -2.81
C LYS A 150 15.27 -28.89 -3.38
N VAL A 151 16.19 -29.48 -2.62
CA VAL A 151 17.51 -29.85 -3.10
C VAL A 151 17.54 -31.36 -3.27
N ASP A 152 17.64 -31.81 -4.52
CA ASP A 152 17.61 -33.21 -4.89
C ASP A 152 18.96 -33.90 -4.62
N PHE A 153 18.92 -35.04 -3.94
CA PHE A 153 20.11 -35.77 -3.51
C PHE A 153 20.99 -36.22 -4.69
N GLU A 154 20.37 -36.72 -5.77
CA GLU A 154 21.07 -37.21 -6.95
C GLU A 154 21.68 -36.05 -7.73
N ALA A 155 20.96 -34.93 -7.86
CA ALA A 155 21.47 -33.70 -8.47
C ALA A 155 22.70 -33.16 -7.72
N MET A 156 22.79 -33.39 -6.40
CA MET A 156 23.93 -33.04 -5.56
C MET A 156 25.03 -34.13 -5.52
N GLY A 157 24.98 -35.12 -6.41
CA GLY A 157 25.98 -36.19 -6.47
C GLY A 157 26.00 -37.09 -5.24
N GLY A 158 24.87 -37.21 -4.55
CA GLY A 158 24.72 -38.04 -3.35
C GLY A 158 25.36 -37.47 -2.09
N ILE A 159 25.60 -36.15 -2.03
CA ILE A 159 26.25 -35.50 -0.88
C ILE A 159 25.22 -34.97 0.13
N SER A 160 24.15 -34.36 -0.36
CA SER A 160 23.23 -33.60 0.48
C SER A 160 21.85 -33.50 -0.15
N GLU A 161 20.83 -33.49 0.71
CA GLU A 161 19.44 -33.33 0.34
C GLU A 161 18.83 -32.23 1.22
N TYR A 162 17.85 -31.52 0.68
CA TYR A 162 17.02 -30.62 1.47
C TYR A 162 15.57 -30.69 1.03
N ASN A 163 14.68 -30.81 2.01
CA ASN A 163 13.24 -30.81 1.80
C ASN A 163 12.51 -30.33 3.07
N MET A 164 11.18 -30.21 3.03
CA MET A 164 10.43 -29.68 4.18
C MET A 164 10.47 -30.60 5.41
N ASP A 165 10.66 -31.91 5.22
CA ASP A 165 10.83 -32.83 6.33
C ASP A 165 12.19 -32.63 6.99
N ILE A 166 13.26 -32.47 6.21
CA ILE A 166 14.59 -32.14 6.73
C ILE A 166 14.54 -30.80 7.48
N PHE A 167 13.83 -29.79 6.96
CA PHE A 167 13.57 -28.54 7.69
C PHE A 167 12.97 -28.78 9.09
N ARG A 168 11.86 -29.54 9.19
CA ARG A 168 11.20 -29.86 10.46
C ARG A 168 12.18 -30.53 11.45
N HIS A 169 12.96 -31.49 10.97
CA HIS A 169 13.96 -32.17 11.79
C HIS A 169 15.07 -31.22 12.23
N ARG A 170 15.55 -30.33 11.36
CA ARG A 170 16.58 -29.33 11.68
C ARG A 170 16.12 -28.35 12.74
N VAL A 171 14.89 -27.86 12.68
CA VAL A 171 14.34 -26.97 13.73
C VAL A 171 14.27 -27.69 15.07
N GLY A 172 13.74 -28.91 15.11
CA GLY A 172 13.69 -29.70 16.35
C GLY A 172 15.08 -30.00 16.90
N TYR A 173 16.04 -30.32 16.03
CA TYR A 173 17.43 -30.55 16.40
C TYR A 173 18.10 -29.26 16.92
N TRP A 174 17.82 -28.12 16.30
CA TRP A 174 18.32 -26.81 16.74
C TRP A 174 17.82 -26.47 18.14
N VAL A 175 16.51 -26.57 18.42
CA VAL A 175 15.94 -26.35 19.76
C VAL A 175 16.62 -27.25 20.79
N LYS A 176 16.68 -28.56 20.51
CA LYS A 176 17.29 -29.54 21.42
C LYS A 176 18.76 -29.23 21.70
N THR A 177 19.52 -28.89 20.65
CA THR A 177 20.96 -28.62 20.75
C THR A 177 21.21 -27.31 21.50
N LEU A 178 20.46 -26.26 21.19
CA LEU A 178 20.53 -24.97 21.86
C LEU A 178 20.31 -25.13 23.37
N LEU A 179 19.19 -25.74 23.78
CA LEU A 179 18.87 -25.95 25.19
C LEU A 179 19.93 -26.80 25.90
N ARG A 180 20.42 -27.87 25.25
CA ARG A 180 21.51 -28.69 25.79
C ARG A 180 22.78 -27.87 26.02
N LEU A 181 23.19 -27.03 25.07
CA LEU A 181 24.39 -26.21 25.18
C LEU A 181 24.26 -25.16 26.29
N ILE A 182 23.06 -24.56 26.42
CA ILE A 182 22.75 -23.62 27.48
C ILE A 182 22.80 -24.31 28.85
N ASP A 183 22.18 -25.48 28.99
CA ASP A 183 22.18 -26.23 30.24
C ASP A 183 23.60 -26.64 30.67
N LEU A 184 24.46 -27.00 29.71
CA LEU A 184 25.89 -27.23 29.99
C LEU A 184 26.60 -25.98 30.52
N ARG A 185 26.29 -24.80 29.97
CA ARG A 185 26.86 -23.53 30.46
C ARG A 185 26.28 -23.08 31.79
N ARG A 186 25.01 -23.40 32.06
CA ARG A 186 24.34 -23.12 33.33
C ARG A 186 24.94 -23.88 34.51
N GLN A 187 25.80 -24.87 34.28
CA GLN A 187 26.58 -25.52 35.34
C GLN A 187 27.58 -24.56 36.01
N SER A 188 28.07 -23.56 35.28
CA SER A 188 29.07 -22.60 35.79
C SER A 188 28.62 -21.14 35.70
N LEU A 189 27.60 -20.82 34.90
CA LEU A 189 27.12 -19.47 34.65
C LEU A 189 25.65 -19.29 35.06
N ASP A 190 25.31 -18.08 35.46
CA ASP A 190 23.92 -17.65 35.72
C ASP A 190 23.29 -17.06 34.45
N ILE A 191 22.76 -17.93 33.59
CA ILE A 191 22.14 -17.55 32.30
C ILE A 191 20.62 -17.55 32.42
N ARG A 192 20.03 -16.36 32.51
CA ARG A 192 18.58 -16.14 32.62
C ARG A 192 17.92 -15.76 31.30
N THR A 193 18.66 -15.08 30.42
CA THR A 193 18.15 -14.48 29.20
C THR A 193 18.79 -15.10 27.95
N LEU A 194 18.00 -15.17 26.88
CA LEU A 194 18.43 -15.58 25.54
C LEU A 194 17.95 -14.53 24.52
N HIS A 195 18.89 -14.01 23.75
CA HIS A 195 18.61 -13.19 22.58
C HIS A 195 18.62 -14.08 21.34
N ILE A 196 17.52 -14.08 20.58
CA ILE A 196 17.45 -14.75 19.28
C ILE A 196 17.58 -13.70 18.19
N PHE A 197 18.65 -13.79 17.41
CA PHE A 197 18.85 -12.99 16.20
C PHE A 197 18.25 -13.77 15.03
N ALA A 198 17.18 -13.21 14.46
CA ALA A 198 16.43 -13.78 13.35
C ALA A 198 16.70 -12.96 12.09
N ASP A 199 17.83 -13.22 11.42
CA ASP A 199 18.35 -12.37 10.34
C ASP A 199 17.66 -12.62 8.97
N GLY A 200 16.58 -13.40 8.96
CA GLY A 200 15.71 -13.60 7.81
C GLY A 200 16.07 -14.82 6.96
N ASP A 201 15.57 -14.81 5.73
CA ASP A 201 15.69 -15.89 4.76
C ASP A 201 15.09 -17.24 5.24
N TRP A 202 13.89 -17.15 5.82
CA TRP A 202 13.23 -18.30 6.43
C TRP A 202 12.44 -19.16 5.44
N ILE A 203 12.04 -18.59 4.31
CA ILE A 203 11.34 -19.27 3.22
C ILE A 203 12.13 -19.12 1.94
N SER A 204 12.01 -20.09 1.04
CA SER A 204 12.68 -20.02 -0.27
C SER A 204 12.05 -18.94 -1.17
N GLY A 205 10.73 -18.77 -1.10
CA GLY A 205 10.02 -17.79 -1.91
C GLY A 205 10.03 -18.14 -3.40
N LEU A 206 9.82 -17.14 -4.26
CA LEU A 206 9.82 -17.28 -5.72
C LEU A 206 10.71 -16.20 -6.36
N ILE A 207 11.96 -16.13 -5.90
CA ILE A 207 12.91 -15.09 -6.30
C ILE A 207 13.65 -15.42 -7.60
N HIS A 208 13.64 -16.69 -8.02
CA HIS A 208 14.31 -17.19 -9.21
C HIS A 208 13.38 -18.11 -10.01
N ASP A 209 13.55 -18.15 -11.34
CA ASP A 209 12.72 -18.96 -12.24
C ASP A 209 12.86 -20.46 -11.98
N GLU A 210 13.98 -20.90 -11.44
CA GLU A 210 14.20 -22.28 -11.00
C GLU A 210 13.26 -22.68 -9.85
N LEU A 211 13.08 -21.78 -8.86
CA LEU A 211 12.27 -22.02 -7.67
C LEU A 211 10.78 -22.15 -8.01
N LEU A 212 10.32 -21.54 -9.11
CA LEU A 212 8.96 -21.77 -9.64
C LEU A 212 8.72 -23.23 -10.02
N LYS A 213 9.77 -23.98 -10.38
CA LYS A 213 9.68 -25.37 -10.81
C LYS A 213 10.08 -26.35 -9.72
N THR A 214 11.01 -25.98 -8.86
CA THR A 214 11.63 -26.89 -7.90
C THR A 214 11.04 -26.81 -6.50
N ASN A 215 10.40 -25.70 -6.12
CA ASN A 215 9.78 -25.57 -4.80
C ASN A 215 8.75 -26.67 -4.55
N GLN A 216 8.74 -27.19 -3.33
CA GLN A 216 7.82 -28.26 -2.92
C GLN A 216 6.38 -27.77 -2.82
N VAL A 217 6.19 -26.51 -2.41
CA VAL A 217 4.89 -25.90 -2.15
C VAL A 217 4.90 -24.42 -2.53
N ASN A 218 3.71 -23.83 -2.68
CA ASN A 218 3.56 -22.41 -2.97
C ASN A 218 4.01 -21.54 -1.79
N VAL A 219 4.25 -20.25 -2.04
CA VAL A 219 4.78 -19.31 -1.03
C VAL A 219 3.91 -19.21 0.22
N LEU A 220 2.57 -19.29 0.10
CA LEU A 220 1.69 -19.21 1.26
C LEU A 220 1.91 -20.41 2.19
N ASP A 221 2.02 -21.62 1.63
CA ASP A 221 2.30 -22.83 2.41
C ASP A 221 3.68 -22.78 3.05
N GLN A 222 4.68 -22.23 2.35
CA GLN A 222 6.01 -22.00 2.93
C GLN A 222 5.91 -21.06 4.14
N THR A 223 5.25 -19.91 3.97
CA THR A 223 5.07 -18.91 5.02
C THR A 223 4.34 -19.46 6.23
N VAL A 224 3.18 -20.08 6.05
CA VAL A 224 2.37 -20.61 7.16
C VAL A 224 3.10 -21.74 7.88
N THR A 225 3.70 -22.66 7.15
CA THR A 225 4.43 -23.80 7.73
C THR A 225 5.65 -23.32 8.52
N THR A 226 6.43 -22.40 7.96
CA THR A 226 7.59 -21.80 8.64
C THR A 226 7.15 -21.06 9.90
N ALA A 227 6.13 -20.20 9.80
CA ALA A 227 5.63 -19.44 10.93
C ALA A 227 5.19 -20.36 12.08
N TYR A 228 4.41 -21.40 11.77
CA TYR A 228 3.92 -22.35 12.77
C TYR A 228 5.05 -23.12 13.47
N ILE A 229 6.00 -23.65 12.69
CA ILE A 229 7.12 -24.44 13.24
C ILE A 229 8.10 -23.56 14.03
N MET A 230 8.39 -22.35 13.55
CA MET A 230 9.25 -21.41 14.27
C MET A 230 8.59 -20.88 15.52
N ALA A 231 7.28 -20.60 15.49
CA ALA A 231 6.52 -20.23 16.68
C ALA A 231 6.53 -21.36 17.71
N TRP A 232 6.35 -22.61 17.29
CA TRP A 232 6.49 -23.77 18.16
C TRP A 232 7.91 -23.84 18.78
N ALA A 233 8.95 -23.65 17.97
CA ALA A 233 10.33 -23.71 18.44
C ALA A 233 10.63 -22.62 19.49
N ILE A 234 10.24 -21.38 19.21
CA ILE A 234 10.38 -20.25 20.14
C ILE A 234 9.57 -20.50 21.41
N ALA A 235 8.34 -21.01 21.30
CA ALA A 235 7.51 -21.35 22.45
C ALA A 235 8.13 -22.47 23.31
N GLN A 236 8.81 -23.46 22.72
CA GLN A 236 9.55 -24.47 23.50
C GLN A 236 10.76 -23.84 24.22
N ILE A 237 11.50 -22.96 23.53
CA ILE A 237 12.68 -22.30 24.07
C ILE A 237 12.30 -21.34 25.21
N SER A 238 11.25 -20.53 25.05
CA SER A 238 10.85 -19.48 26.00
C SER A 238 10.58 -20.01 27.41
N ARG A 239 10.14 -21.28 27.53
CA ARG A 239 9.93 -21.94 28.82
C ARG A 239 11.20 -22.02 29.67
N HIS A 240 12.37 -21.87 29.06
CA HIS A 240 13.67 -22.00 29.70
C HIS A 240 14.36 -20.66 29.98
N PHE A 241 13.70 -19.52 29.81
CA PHE A 241 14.29 -18.20 30.01
C PHE A 241 13.28 -17.24 30.65
N GLU A 242 13.79 -16.24 31.37
CA GLU A 242 13.01 -15.18 32.02
C GLU A 242 12.60 -14.07 31.04
#